data_AF-A0A4S2AAM8-F1
#
_entry.id   AF-A0A4S2AAM8-F1
#
_cell.length_a   1.000
_cell.length_b   1.000
_cell.length_c   1.000
_cell.angle_alpha   90.00
_cell.angle_beta   90.00
_cell.angle_gamma   90.00
#
_symmetry.space_group_name_H-M   'P 1'
#
loop_
_entity.id
_entity.type
_entity.pdbx_description
1 polymer ?
#
loop_
_entity_poly.entity_id
_entity_poly.type
_entity_poly.pdbx_seq_one_letter_code
_entity_poly.pdbx_strand_id
1 'polypeptide(L)'
;MIGFKYLFNKIQDVKLRDYLSFFPMVIAWIAKPLYRKKFQTVWLVCEEPKEARDNGYHFFKYMCLHQPQQKCIYAIKKKSVDYKRVAELGEVVEYGSMLHWIAYFLCEYNISSQKGGKPNAPICSFMELNNYFHMRNH
;
A
#
# COMPACT_ATOMS: atom_id res chain seq x y z
N MET A 1 7.57 -10.58 29.88
CA MET A 1 6.47 -11.37 29.27
C MET A 1 5.40 -10.42 28.79
N ILE A 2 5.10 -10.40 27.50
CA ILE A 2 3.96 -9.65 26.95
C ILE A 2 2.69 -10.32 27.49
N GLY A 3 1.92 -9.59 28.30
CA GLY A 3 0.75 -10.14 28.98
C GLY A 3 -0.35 -10.53 27.99
N PHE A 4 -1.03 -11.65 28.24
CA PHE A 4 -2.15 -12.14 27.42
C PHE A 4 -3.23 -11.08 27.19
N LYS A 5 -3.43 -10.18 28.18
CA LYS A 5 -4.33 -9.02 28.11
C LYS A 5 -3.91 -7.97 27.07
N TYR A 6 -2.61 -7.75 26.88
CA TYR A 6 -2.06 -6.87 25.85
C TYR A 6 -2.27 -7.47 24.45
N LEU A 7 -2.08 -8.79 24.30
CA LEU A 7 -2.36 -9.50 23.06
C LEU A 7 -3.86 -9.43 22.71
N PHE A 8 -4.74 -9.66 23.69
CA PHE A 8 -6.19 -9.61 23.53
C PHE A 8 -6.70 -8.21 23.14
N ASN A 9 -6.19 -7.14 23.77
CA ASN A 9 -6.55 -5.77 23.39
C ASN A 9 -6.13 -5.46 21.94
N LYS A 10 -4.96 -5.92 21.50
CA LYS A 10 -4.53 -5.75 20.10
C LYS A 10 -5.36 -6.55 19.10
N ILE A 11 -5.85 -7.74 19.50
CA ILE A 11 -6.76 -8.54 18.67
C ILE A 11 -8.13 -7.84 18.55
N GLN A 12 -8.58 -7.14 19.59
CA GLN A 12 -9.81 -6.34 19.55
C GLN A 12 -9.72 -5.11 18.62
N ASP A 13 -8.52 -4.60 18.35
CA ASP A 13 -8.31 -3.49 17.41
C ASP A 13 -8.43 -3.91 15.93
N VAL A 14 -8.50 -5.22 15.65
CA VAL A 14 -8.67 -5.75 14.30
C VAL A 14 -10.14 -5.62 13.89
N LYS A 15 -10.38 -4.72 12.93
CA LYS A 15 -11.73 -4.43 12.43
C LYS A 15 -12.17 -5.54 11.49
N LEU A 16 -13.49 -5.73 11.32
CA LEU A 16 -14.04 -6.67 10.33
C LEU A 16 -13.46 -6.45 8.92
N ARG A 17 -13.15 -5.19 8.59
CA ARG A 17 -12.52 -4.78 7.33
C ARG A 17 -11.12 -5.38 7.13
N ASP A 18 -10.39 -5.67 8.20
CA ASP A 18 -9.06 -6.30 8.14
C ASP A 18 -9.19 -7.78 7.76
N TYR A 19 -10.14 -8.50 8.36
CA TYR A 19 -10.48 -9.86 7.93
C TYR A 19 -10.90 -9.93 6.47
N LEU A 20 -11.72 -8.98 6.01
CA LEU A 20 -12.11 -8.89 4.60
C LEU A 20 -10.93 -8.56 3.67
N SER A 21 -9.90 -7.87 4.18
CA SER A 21 -8.69 -7.54 3.41
C SER A 21 -7.77 -8.74 3.20
N PHE A 22 -8.00 -9.86 3.90
CA PHE A 22 -7.29 -11.11 3.69
C PHE A 22 -7.57 -11.71 2.30
N PHE A 23 -8.82 -11.66 1.83
CA PHE A 23 -9.19 -12.20 0.51
C PHE A 23 -8.44 -11.53 -0.66
N PRO A 24 -8.46 -10.19 -0.83
CA PRO A 24 -7.71 -9.56 -1.91
C PRO A 24 -6.20 -9.75 -1.77
N MET A 25 -5.68 -9.89 -0.54
CA MET A 25 -4.27 -10.24 -0.30
C MET A 25 -3.93 -11.63 -0.84
N VAL A 26 -4.71 -12.66 -0.49
CA VAL A 26 -4.46 -14.05 -0.94
C VAL A 26 -4.57 -14.15 -2.46
N ILE A 27 -5.60 -13.54 -3.05
CA ILE A 27 -5.78 -13.52 -4.50
C ILE A 27 -4.58 -12.81 -5.16
N ALA A 28 -4.14 -11.68 -4.61
CA ALA A 28 -2.95 -10.97 -5.09
C ALA A 28 -1.68 -11.83 -4.99
N TRP A 29 -1.50 -12.59 -3.90
CA TRP A 29 -0.35 -13.45 -3.70
C TRP A 29 -0.27 -14.56 -4.76
N ILE A 30 -1.41 -15.18 -5.09
CA ILE A 30 -1.51 -16.20 -6.14
C ILE A 30 -1.28 -15.57 -7.52
N ALA A 31 -1.85 -14.38 -7.76
CA ALA A 31 -1.77 -13.69 -9.04
C ALA A 31 -0.41 -13.03 -9.32
N LYS A 32 0.42 -12.76 -8.29
CA LYS A 32 1.66 -11.99 -8.41
C LYS A 32 2.62 -12.43 -9.55
N PRO A 33 2.78 -13.73 -9.91
CA PRO A 33 3.70 -14.10 -10.99
C PRO A 33 3.30 -13.51 -12.34
N LEU A 34 1.99 -13.33 -12.57
CA LEU A 34 1.43 -12.76 -13.80
C LEU A 34 1.76 -11.26 -13.95
N TYR A 35 2.01 -10.58 -12.83
CA TYR A 35 2.20 -9.14 -12.77
C TYR A 35 3.65 -8.73 -12.50
N ARG A 36 4.56 -9.70 -12.26
CA ARG A 36 5.96 -9.44 -11.86
C ARG A 36 6.67 -8.46 -12.78
N LYS A 37 6.67 -8.72 -14.10
CA LYS A 37 7.34 -7.84 -15.08
C LYS A 37 6.79 -6.41 -15.09
N LYS A 38 5.49 -6.25 -14.79
CA LYS A 38 4.80 -4.95 -14.82
C LYS A 38 5.10 -4.09 -13.60
N PHE A 39 5.32 -4.70 -12.43
CA PHE A 39 5.44 -3.97 -11.16
C PHE A 39 6.84 -4.00 -10.55
N GLN A 40 7.76 -4.85 -11.01
CA GLN A 40 9.09 -5.01 -10.40
C GLN A 40 10.00 -3.77 -10.41
N THR A 41 9.73 -2.78 -11.26
CA THR A 41 10.46 -1.49 -11.32
C THR A 41 9.57 -0.31 -10.93
N VAL A 42 8.36 -0.58 -10.42
CA VAL A 42 7.40 0.46 -10.06
C VAL A 42 7.70 0.98 -8.67
N TRP A 43 7.59 2.30 -8.50
CA TRP A 43 7.60 2.93 -7.20
C TRP A 43 6.16 3.16 -6.76
N LEU A 44 5.79 2.58 -5.62
CA LEU A 44 4.48 2.73 -5.03
C LEU A 44 4.54 3.88 -4.01
N VAL A 45 3.70 4.89 -4.18
CA VAL A 45 3.57 6.01 -3.25
C VAL A 45 2.25 5.90 -2.52
N CYS A 46 2.26 6.08 -1.22
CA CYS A 46 1.07 5.91 -0.40
C CYS A 46 1.11 6.75 0.87
N GLU A 47 -0.02 7.40 1.19
CA GLU A 47 -0.27 8.16 2.41
C GLU A 47 -1.42 7.51 3.20
N GLU A 48 -2.18 8.30 3.98
CA GLU A 48 -3.44 7.85 4.56
C GLU A 48 -4.44 7.55 3.42
N PRO A 49 -5.27 6.48 3.51
CA PRO A 49 -6.06 5.98 2.39
C PRO A 49 -7.01 7.01 1.78
N LYS A 50 -7.43 8.01 2.57
CA LYS A 50 -8.41 9.03 2.20
C LYS A 50 -7.79 10.39 1.91
N GLU A 51 -6.47 10.54 1.99
CA GLU A 51 -5.80 11.83 1.89
C GLU A 51 -4.61 11.77 0.92
N ALA A 52 -4.35 12.89 0.26
CA ALA A 52 -3.14 13.10 -0.53
C ALA A 52 -2.71 14.56 -0.36
N ARG A 53 -2.15 14.85 0.81
CA ARG A 53 -1.93 16.22 1.30
C ARG A 53 -0.54 16.44 1.87
N ASP A 54 0.22 15.37 2.05
CA ASP A 54 1.53 15.39 2.69
C ASP A 54 2.64 15.21 1.63
N ASN A 55 3.84 14.86 2.09
CA ASN A 55 5.04 14.71 1.29
C ASN A 55 4.89 13.68 0.15
N GLY A 56 4.08 12.63 0.33
CA GLY A 56 3.85 11.62 -0.69
C GLY A 56 3.17 12.21 -1.93
N TYR A 57 2.17 13.08 -1.75
CA TYR A 57 1.53 13.80 -2.86
C TYR A 57 2.54 14.66 -3.63
N HIS A 58 3.35 15.45 -2.91
CA HIS A 58 4.32 16.35 -3.53
C HIS A 58 5.42 15.57 -4.27
N PHE A 59 5.89 14.47 -3.68
CA PHE A 59 6.84 13.56 -4.31
C PHE A 59 6.26 12.96 -5.59
N PHE A 60 5.04 12.41 -5.53
CA PHE A 60 4.38 11.83 -6.70
C PHE A 60 4.20 12.86 -7.82
N LYS A 61 3.73 14.06 -7.48
CA LYS A 61 3.62 15.17 -8.43
C LYS A 61 4.96 15.48 -9.09
N TYR A 62 6.03 15.57 -8.31
CA TYR A 62 7.37 15.82 -8.83
C TYR A 62 7.83 14.72 -9.79
N MET A 63 7.62 13.44 -9.42
CA MET A 63 7.98 12.30 -10.27
C MET A 63 7.22 12.31 -11.60
N CYS A 64 5.90 12.56 -11.57
CA CYS A 64 5.09 12.65 -12.78
C CYS A 64 5.54 13.78 -13.72
N LEU A 65 5.98 14.93 -13.18
CA LEU A 65 6.38 16.09 -13.97
C LEU A 65 7.82 16.03 -14.48
N HIS A 66 8.74 15.47 -13.68
CA HIS A 66 10.19 15.59 -13.94
C HIS A 66 10.88 14.26 -14.25
N GLN A 67 10.25 13.12 -13.93
CA GLN A 67 10.85 11.79 -14.09
C GLN A 67 9.87 10.81 -14.77
N PRO A 68 9.32 11.13 -15.95
CA PRO A 68 8.27 10.31 -16.60
C PRO A 68 8.76 8.91 -17.02
N GLN A 69 10.07 8.69 -17.08
CA GLN A 69 10.66 7.37 -17.35
C GLN A 69 10.56 6.42 -16.15
N GLN A 70 10.55 6.95 -14.93
CA GLN A 70 10.39 6.16 -13.72
C GLN A 70 8.91 5.96 -13.44
N LYS A 71 8.45 4.72 -13.55
CA LYS A 71 7.04 4.41 -13.30
C LYS A 71 6.71 4.57 -11.81
N CYS A 72 5.82 5.51 -11.52
CA CYS A 72 5.33 5.80 -10.17
C CYS A 72 3.81 5.63 -10.13
N ILE A 73 3.30 4.98 -9.09
CA ILE A 73 1.85 4.76 -8.89
C ILE A 73 1.46 5.24 -7.51
N TYR A 74 0.34 5.95 -7.41
CA TYR A 74 -0.19 6.39 -6.13
C TYR A 74 -1.35 5.52 -5.65
N ALA A 75 -1.31 5.05 -4.40
CA ALA A 75 -2.42 4.31 -3.79
C ALA A 75 -3.33 5.24 -2.97
N ILE A 76 -4.59 5.35 -3.39
CA ILE A 76 -5.59 6.21 -2.74
C ILE A 76 -7.00 5.62 -2.92
N LYS A 77 -7.91 5.88 -1.99
CA LYS A 77 -9.32 5.54 -2.14
C LYS A 77 -9.97 6.40 -3.23
N LYS A 78 -10.65 5.78 -4.19
CA LYS A 78 -11.49 6.44 -5.19
C LYS A 78 -12.58 7.33 -4.59
N LYS A 79 -13.02 7.01 -3.37
CA LYS A 79 -13.99 7.82 -2.60
C LYS A 79 -13.35 8.98 -1.83
N SER A 80 -12.03 9.14 -1.89
CA SER A 80 -11.35 10.29 -1.30
C SER A 80 -11.73 11.56 -2.04
N VAL A 81 -11.89 12.65 -1.30
CA VAL A 81 -12.03 14.01 -1.86
C VAL A 81 -10.80 14.42 -2.68
N ASP A 82 -9.63 13.88 -2.32
CA ASP A 82 -8.36 14.15 -2.98
C ASP A 82 -8.08 13.19 -4.14
N TYR A 83 -8.96 12.23 -4.45
CA TYR A 83 -8.73 11.27 -5.53
C TYR A 83 -8.48 11.95 -6.88
N LYS A 84 -9.33 12.93 -7.24
CA LYS A 84 -9.28 13.59 -8.55
C LYS A 84 -7.94 14.30 -8.78
N ARG A 85 -7.49 15.09 -7.82
CA ARG A 85 -6.21 15.83 -7.91
C ARG A 85 -4.98 14.94 -8.03
N VAL A 86 -5.05 13.68 -7.59
CA VAL A 86 -3.95 12.71 -7.76
C VAL A 86 -4.08 12.00 -9.11
N ALA A 87 -5.28 11.57 -9.46
CA ALA A 87 -5.56 10.88 -10.72
C ALA A 87 -5.28 11.75 -11.96
N GLU A 88 -5.41 13.08 -11.82
CA GLU A 88 -5.04 14.04 -12.87
C GLU A 88 -3.51 14.14 -13.09
N LEU A 89 -2.69 13.74 -12.12
CA LEU A 89 -1.23 13.79 -12.23
C LEU A 89 -0.64 12.53 -12.87
N GLY A 90 -1.21 11.35 -12.60
CA GLY A 90 -0.62 10.08 -13.04
C GLY A 90 -1.42 8.84 -12.66
N GLU A 91 -0.77 7.67 -12.75
CA GLU A 91 -1.40 6.37 -12.50
C GLU A 91 -1.75 6.20 -11.02
N VAL A 92 -3.00 5.80 -10.75
CA VAL A 92 -3.52 5.59 -9.40
C VAL A 92 -4.09 4.18 -9.24
N VAL A 93 -3.93 3.61 -8.05
CA VAL A 93 -4.53 2.32 -7.67
C VAL A 93 -5.48 2.49 -6.49
N GLU A 94 -6.62 1.79 -6.52
CA GLU A 94 -7.57 1.79 -5.42
C GLU A 94 -6.93 1.19 -4.17
N TYR A 95 -6.83 2.00 -3.11
CA TYR A 95 -6.23 1.57 -1.86
C TYR A 95 -6.90 0.31 -1.30
N GLY A 96 -6.11 -0.70 -0.99
CA GLY A 96 -6.53 -1.98 -0.40
C GLY A 96 -7.20 -2.93 -1.39
N SER A 97 -7.24 -2.58 -2.68
CA SER A 97 -7.67 -3.50 -3.74
C SER A 97 -6.63 -4.61 -3.96
N MET A 98 -7.04 -5.66 -4.70
CA MET A 98 -6.12 -6.70 -5.16
C MET A 98 -4.92 -6.10 -5.93
N LEU A 99 -5.15 -5.09 -6.78
CA LEU A 99 -4.06 -4.46 -7.54
C LEU A 99 -3.11 -3.69 -6.62
N HIS A 100 -3.62 -3.07 -5.55
CA HIS A 100 -2.75 -2.44 -4.54
C HIS A 100 -1.89 -3.48 -3.84
N TRP A 101 -2.45 -4.64 -3.47
CA TRP A 101 -1.67 -5.74 -2.89
C TRP A 101 -0.63 -6.29 -3.86
N ILE A 102 -0.97 -6.46 -5.14
CA ILE A 102 -0.02 -6.89 -6.18
C ILE A 102 1.12 -5.87 -6.32
N ALA A 103 0.78 -4.58 -6.41
CA ALA A 103 1.75 -3.50 -6.49
C ALA A 103 2.66 -3.51 -5.25
N TYR A 104 2.07 -3.62 -4.06
CA TYR A 104 2.80 -3.69 -2.79
C TYR A 104 3.76 -4.89 -2.72
N PHE A 105 3.34 -6.08 -3.17
CA PHE A 105 4.22 -7.26 -3.13
C PHE A 105 5.37 -7.22 -4.14
N LEU A 106 5.24 -6.44 -5.21
CA LEU A 106 6.14 -6.51 -6.36
C LEU A 106 6.92 -5.23 -6.61
N CYS A 107 6.48 -4.08 -6.09
CA CYS A 107 7.12 -2.79 -6.31
C CYS A 107 8.59 -2.82 -5.92
N GLU A 108 9.39 -2.05 -6.63
CA GLU A 108 10.81 -1.88 -6.30
C GLU A 108 10.96 -1.15 -4.98
N TYR A 109 10.19 -0.07 -4.81
CA TYR A 109 10.15 0.75 -3.61
C TYR A 109 8.72 1.08 -3.21
N ASN A 110 8.46 1.01 -1.92
CA ASN A 110 7.26 1.58 -1.30
C ASN A 110 7.66 2.82 -0.50
N ILE A 111 7.09 3.96 -0.91
CA ILE A 111 7.41 5.29 -0.40
C ILE A 111 6.19 5.76 0.39
N SER A 112 6.33 5.82 1.71
CA SER A 112 5.25 6.26 2.59
C SER A 112 5.79 6.94 3.84
N SER A 113 5.23 8.09 4.19
CA SER A 113 5.62 8.84 5.40
C SER A 113 5.11 8.22 6.70
N GLN A 114 4.08 7.36 6.62
CA GLN A 114 3.40 6.79 7.78
C GLN A 114 3.06 5.31 7.59
N LYS A 115 2.55 4.65 8.64
CA LYS A 115 2.00 3.28 8.59
C LYS A 115 0.87 3.10 7.56
N GLY A 116 0.32 4.19 7.01
CA GLY A 116 -0.69 4.22 5.94
C GLY A 116 -0.21 3.60 4.63
N GLY A 117 1.10 3.48 4.39
CA GLY A 117 1.70 2.94 3.16
C GLY A 117 1.41 1.47 2.84
N LYS A 118 0.66 0.78 3.71
CA LYS A 118 0.40 -0.65 3.66
C LYS A 118 -1.05 -0.91 3.25
N PRO A 119 -1.36 -1.80 2.29
CA PRO A 119 -2.74 -2.12 1.90
C PRO A 119 -3.65 -2.49 3.07
N ASN A 120 -3.08 -3.10 4.10
CA ASN A 120 -3.69 -3.32 5.40
C ASN A 120 -2.61 -3.36 6.48
N ALA A 121 -2.59 -2.38 7.39
CA ALA A 121 -1.53 -2.28 8.40
C ALA A 121 -1.43 -3.52 9.33
N PRO A 122 -2.52 -4.04 9.93
CA PRO A 122 -2.47 -5.25 10.77
C PRO A 122 -1.87 -6.47 10.07
N ILE A 123 -2.35 -6.79 8.86
CA ILE A 123 -1.89 -7.95 8.09
C ILE A 123 -0.41 -7.77 7.69
N CYS A 124 -0.04 -6.61 7.16
CA CYS A 124 1.34 -6.35 6.76
C CYS A 124 2.30 -6.42 7.96
N SER A 125 1.92 -5.87 9.12
CA SER A 125 2.71 -5.99 10.35
C SER A 125 2.85 -7.45 10.79
N PHE A 126 1.79 -8.26 10.69
CA PHE A 126 1.87 -9.69 11.00
C PHE A 126 2.85 -10.41 10.05
N MET A 127 2.80 -10.13 8.75
CA MET A 127 3.70 -10.74 7.77
C MET A 127 5.17 -10.38 8.00
N GLU A 128 5.44 -9.11 8.33
CA GLU A 128 6.79 -8.60 8.61
C GLU A 128 7.39 -9.24 9.88
N LEU A 129 6.60 -9.36 10.95
CA LEU A 129 7.06 -9.96 12.22
C LEU A 129 7.36 -11.46 12.12
N ASN A 130 6.73 -12.16 11.18
CA ASN A 130 6.94 -13.59 10.94
C ASN A 130 7.94 -13.88 9.79
N ASN A 131 8.63 -12.86 9.27
CA ASN A 131 9.57 -12.98 8.14
C ASN A 131 8.98 -13.60 6.86
N TYR A 132 7.66 -13.53 6.67
CA TYR A 132 7.02 -14.01 5.43
C TYR A 132 7.22 -13.06 4.25
N PHE A 133 7.43 -11.78 4.54
CA PHE A 133 7.63 -10.74 3.54
C PHE A 133 8.46 -9.60 4.13
N HIS A 134 9.55 -9.25 3.44
CA HIS A 134 10.35 -8.07 3.74
C HIS A 134 10.11 -7.04 2.64
N MET A 135 9.55 -5.90 3.03
CA MET A 135 9.34 -4.82 2.09
C MET A 135 10.60 -3.98 1.92
N ARG A 136 10.86 -3.57 0.67
CA ARG A 136 11.83 -2.54 0.35
C ARG A 136 11.21 -1.16 0.61
N ASN A 137 11.14 -0.78 1.89
CA ASN A 137 10.66 0.54 2.31
C ASN A 137 11.83 1.54 2.27
N HIS A 138 11.54 2.75 1.78
CA HIS A 138 12.41 3.92 1.89
C HIS A 138 11.68 5.08 2.56
#